data_AF-A0A7S1RM08-F1
#
_entry.id   AF-A0A7S1RM08-F1
#
_cell.length_a   1.000
_cell.length_b   1.000
_cell.length_c   1.000
_cell.angle_alpha   90.00
_cell.angle_beta   90.00
_cell.angle_gamma   90.00
#
_symmetry.space_group_name_H-M   'P 1'
#
loop_
_entity.id
_entity.type
_entity.pdbx_description
1 polymer ?
#
loop_
_entity_poly.entity_id
_entity_poly.type
_entity_poly.pdbx_seq_one_letter_code
_entity_poly.pdbx_strand_id
1 'polypeptide(L)'
;VNKYFGSLGSTMLSLFMALNGGRNWGDLTDVLGDTMDIWVMWPFLFYIAFTLYAVLNVITGVFLETAMESARNEKEVYVVCNARMVFQAADQNGNGTITWPDLERALKHKDVRSFFDAVDIDFSEAKALFDLLDIGNDGFIGSDEFING
;
A
#
# COMPACT_ATOMS: atom_id res chain seq x y z
N VAL A 1 -19.86 -28.90 -28.86
CA VAL A 1 -18.54 -29.43 -28.45
C VAL A 1 -17.40 -29.02 -29.38
N ASN A 2 -17.31 -29.48 -30.64
CA ASN A 2 -16.12 -29.30 -31.49
C ASN A 2 -15.61 -27.85 -31.66
N LYS A 3 -16.49 -26.84 -31.60
CA LYS A 3 -16.10 -25.43 -31.73
C LYS A 3 -15.40 -24.86 -30.47
N TYR A 4 -15.73 -25.35 -29.29
CA TYR A 4 -15.27 -24.80 -28.01
C TYR A 4 -14.37 -25.76 -27.22
N PHE A 5 -14.55 -27.06 -27.44
CA PHE A 5 -13.87 -28.15 -26.73
C PHE A 5 -13.34 -29.22 -27.70
N GLY A 6 -13.16 -28.89 -28.98
CA GLY A 6 -12.71 -29.85 -30.01
C GLY A 6 -11.20 -30.08 -30.02
N SER A 7 -10.43 -29.18 -29.41
CA SER A 7 -8.98 -29.27 -29.26
C SER A 7 -8.54 -28.56 -27.98
N LEU A 8 -7.35 -28.92 -27.47
CA LEU A 8 -6.78 -28.29 -26.28
C LEU A 8 -6.73 -26.75 -26.40
N GLY A 9 -6.28 -26.24 -27.55
CA GLY A 9 -6.23 -24.79 -27.79
C GLY A 9 -7.60 -24.12 -27.81
N SER A 10 -8.62 -24.77 -28.40
CA SER A 10 -9.99 -24.26 -28.38
C SER A 10 -10.59 -24.24 -26.97
N THR A 11 -10.26 -25.26 -26.15
CA THR A 11 -10.68 -25.35 -24.75
C THR A 11 -10.03 -24.24 -23.93
N MET A 12 -8.71 -24.06 -24.05
CA MET A 12 -7.99 -22.98 -23.37
C MET A 12 -8.55 -21.60 -23.73
N LEU A 13 -8.81 -21.35 -25.01
CA LEU A 13 -9.41 -20.09 -25.47
C LEU A 13 -10.82 -19.91 -24.91
N SER A 14 -11.64 -20.96 -24.88
CA SER A 14 -13.02 -20.90 -24.35
C SER A 14 -13.04 -20.61 -22.85
N LEU A 15 -12.13 -21.23 -22.08
CA LEU A 15 -11.96 -20.94 -20.65
C LEU A 15 -11.47 -19.51 -20.40
N PHE A 16 -10.54 -19.01 -21.21
CA PHE A 16 -10.08 -17.63 -21.15
C PHE A 16 -11.20 -16.62 -21.47
N MET A 17 -12.01 -16.90 -22.49
CA MET A 17 -13.17 -16.09 -22.86
C MET A 17 -14.24 -16.09 -21.76
N ALA A 18 -14.45 -17.22 -21.09
CA ALA A 18 -15.38 -17.35 -19.96
C ALA A 18 -14.96 -16.48 -18.77
N LEU A 19 -13.66 -16.41 -18.49
CA LEU A 19 -13.10 -15.65 -17.38
C LEU A 19 -13.18 -14.13 -17.61
N ASN A 20 -12.84 -13.68 -18.82
CA ASN A 20 -12.71 -12.24 -19.14
C ASN A 20 -14.00 -11.60 -19.70
N GLY A 21 -15.14 -12.29 -19.62
CA GLY A 21 -16.41 -11.77 -20.13
C GLY A 21 -16.53 -11.73 -21.66
N GLY A 22 -15.66 -12.43 -22.40
CA GLY A 22 -15.79 -12.56 -23.86
C GLY A 22 -16.97 -13.44 -24.27
N ARG A 23 -17.34 -14.40 -23.42
CA ARG A 23 -18.55 -15.23 -23.55
C ARG A 23 -19.06 -15.58 -22.17
N ASN A 24 -20.38 -15.67 -22.00
CA ASN A 24 -20.95 -16.09 -20.73
C ASN A 24 -20.55 -17.55 -20.45
N TRP A 25 -20.03 -17.83 -19.26
CA TRP A 25 -19.69 -19.18 -18.85
C TRP A 25 -20.93 -20.11 -18.81
N GLY A 26 -22.12 -19.54 -18.62
CA GLY A 26 -23.42 -20.20 -18.74
C GLY A 26 -23.64 -20.83 -20.13
N ASP A 27 -23.32 -20.10 -21.20
CA ASP A 27 -23.44 -20.61 -22.56
C ASP A 27 -22.52 -21.82 -22.80
N LEU A 28 -21.37 -21.88 -22.12
CA LEU A 28 -20.43 -23.00 -22.20
C LEU A 28 -20.91 -24.18 -21.35
N THR A 29 -21.50 -23.93 -20.18
CA THR A 29 -22.08 -24.99 -19.34
C THR A 29 -23.28 -25.64 -19.99
N ASP A 30 -24.11 -24.89 -20.71
CA ASP A 30 -25.26 -25.44 -21.44
C ASP A 30 -24.78 -26.38 -22.54
N VAL A 31 -23.80 -25.95 -23.34
CA VAL A 31 -23.19 -26.80 -24.38
C VAL A 31 -22.53 -28.05 -23.79
N LEU A 32 -21.92 -27.95 -22.61
CA LEU A 32 -21.34 -29.10 -21.91
C LEU A 32 -22.41 -30.06 -21.38
N GLY A 33 -23.45 -29.53 -20.72
CA GLY A 33 -24.52 -30.32 -20.10
C GLY A 33 -25.34 -31.11 -21.12
N ASP A 34 -25.53 -30.58 -22.32
CA ASP A 34 -26.27 -31.25 -23.40
C ASP A 34 -25.48 -32.38 -24.08
N THR A 35 -24.16 -32.45 -23.90
CA THR A 35 -23.30 -33.31 -24.73
C THR A 35 -22.29 -34.17 -23.98
N MET A 36 -22.01 -33.85 -22.71
CA MET A 36 -21.02 -34.54 -21.87
C MET A 36 -21.69 -35.05 -20.60
N ASP A 37 -21.00 -35.97 -19.92
CA ASP A 37 -21.41 -36.46 -18.61
C ASP A 37 -21.36 -35.32 -17.57
N ILE A 38 -22.31 -35.32 -16.63
CA ILE A 38 -22.41 -34.34 -15.55
C ILE A 38 -21.15 -34.27 -14.68
N TRP A 39 -20.36 -35.34 -14.63
CA TRP A 39 -19.06 -35.36 -13.95
C TRP A 39 -18.05 -34.34 -14.50
N VAL A 40 -18.18 -33.94 -15.77
CA VAL A 40 -17.32 -32.93 -16.41
C VAL A 40 -17.67 -31.51 -15.97
N MET A 41 -18.88 -31.30 -15.42
CA MET A 41 -19.34 -29.99 -14.97
C MET A 41 -18.61 -29.52 -13.69
N TRP A 42 -18.34 -30.45 -12.76
CA TRP A 42 -17.65 -30.15 -11.50
C TRP A 42 -16.27 -29.49 -11.67
N PRO A 43 -15.33 -30.04 -12.48
CA PRO A 43 -14.02 -29.40 -12.69
C PRO A 43 -14.14 -28.07 -13.44
N PHE A 44 -15.12 -27.91 -14.35
CA PHE A 44 -15.35 -26.64 -15.04
C PHE A 44 -15.80 -25.54 -14.06
N LEU A 45 -16.80 -25.83 -13.21
CA LEU A 45 -17.29 -24.88 -12.20
C LEU A 45 -16.20 -24.56 -11.18
N PHE A 46 -15.43 -25.56 -10.75
CA PHE A 46 -14.29 -25.35 -9.87
C PHE A 46 -13.25 -24.43 -10.51
N TYR A 47 -12.90 -24.62 -11.79
CA TYR A 47 -11.98 -23.73 -12.50
C TYR A 47 -12.50 -22.29 -12.53
N ILE A 48 -13.78 -22.07 -12.84
CA ILE A 48 -14.35 -20.72 -12.89
C ILE A 48 -14.33 -20.07 -11.50
N ALA A 49 -14.82 -20.78 -10.48
CA ALA A 49 -14.85 -20.27 -9.11
C ALA A 49 -13.45 -20.00 -8.56
N PHE A 50 -12.51 -20.94 -8.73
CA PHE A 50 -11.13 -20.79 -8.30
C PHE A 50 -10.45 -19.61 -8.99
N THR A 51 -10.64 -19.44 -10.30
CA THR A 51 -9.99 -18.34 -11.03
C THR A 51 -10.59 -16.99 -10.66
N LEU A 52 -11.91 -16.90 -10.51
CA LEU A 52 -12.60 -15.65 -10.14
C LEU A 52 -12.34 -15.25 -8.68
N TYR A 53 -12.35 -16.19 -7.74
CA TYR A 53 -12.26 -15.89 -6.32
C TYR A 53 -10.88 -16.04 -5.71
N ALA A 54 -10.03 -16.94 -6.20
CA ALA A 54 -8.68 -17.09 -5.67
C ALA A 54 -7.68 -16.29 -6.52
N VAL A 55 -7.57 -16.59 -7.81
CA VAL A 55 -6.51 -16.00 -8.65
C VAL A 55 -6.67 -14.49 -8.79
N LEU A 56 -7.86 -13.99 -9.15
CA LEU A 56 -8.07 -12.54 -9.28
C LEU A 56 -7.87 -11.83 -7.94
N ASN A 57 -8.43 -12.35 -6.85
CA ASN A 57 -8.28 -11.72 -5.53
C ASN A 57 -6.84 -11.74 -5.01
N VAL A 58 -6.07 -12.80 -5.28
CA VAL A 58 -4.64 -12.85 -4.94
C VAL A 58 -3.86 -11.82 -5.74
N ILE A 59 -4.09 -11.74 -7.05
CA ILE A 59 -3.42 -10.76 -7.92
C ILE A 59 -3.76 -9.34 -7.46
N THR A 60 -5.04 -9.04 -7.26
CA THR A 60 -5.49 -7.74 -6.75
C THR A 60 -4.90 -7.45 -5.38
N GLY A 61 -4.82 -8.45 -4.49
CA GLY A 61 -4.19 -8.32 -3.18
C GLY A 61 -2.72 -7.91 -3.26
N VAL A 62 -1.93 -8.59 -4.10
CA VAL A 62 -0.50 -8.26 -4.30
C VAL A 62 -0.32 -6.86 -4.89
N PHE A 63 -1.15 -6.47 -5.87
CA PHE A 63 -1.08 -5.12 -6.44
C PHE A 63 -1.47 -4.04 -5.44
N LEU A 64 -2.50 -4.28 -4.62
CA LEU A 64 -2.89 -3.38 -3.54
C LEU A 64 -1.78 -3.26 -2.49
N GLU A 65 -1.16 -4.36 -2.09
CA GLU A 65 -0.04 -4.38 -1.15
C GLU A 65 1.13 -3.55 -1.69
N THR A 66 1.52 -3.77 -2.96
CA THR A 66 2.58 -3.00 -3.61
C THR A 66 2.24 -1.50 -3.69
N ALA A 67 0.99 -1.16 -4.01
CA ALA A 67 0.54 0.22 -4.08
C ALA A 67 0.54 0.90 -2.70
N MET A 68 0.12 0.19 -1.66
CA MET A 68 0.16 0.67 -0.27
C MET A 68 1.60 0.82 0.24
N GLU A 69 2.48 -0.12 -0.08
CA GLU A 69 3.90 -0.07 0.29
C GLU A 69 4.61 1.11 -0.39
N SER A 70 4.34 1.35 -1.69
CA SER A 70 4.86 2.52 -2.39
C SER A 70 4.36 3.83 -1.77
N ALA A 71 3.07 3.91 -1.43
CA ALA A 71 2.49 5.08 -0.76
C ALA A 71 3.08 5.30 0.64
N ARG A 72 3.42 4.23 1.35
CA ARG A 72 4.06 4.29 2.67
C ARG A 72 5.52 4.75 2.57
N ASN A 73 6.29 4.20 1.62
CA ASN A 73 7.69 4.54 1.43
C ASN A 73 7.90 6.01 1.00
N GLU A 74 7.00 6.56 0.19
CA GLU A 74 7.02 8.00 -0.12
C GLU A 74 6.84 8.86 1.13
N LYS A 75 5.97 8.44 2.06
CA LYS A 75 5.74 9.14 3.32
C LYS A 75 6.95 9.06 4.25
N GLU A 76 7.58 7.90 4.37
CA GLU A 76 8.77 7.71 5.21
C GLU A 76 9.98 8.51 4.72
N VAL A 77 10.28 8.50 3.40
CA VAL A 77 11.39 9.28 2.82
C VAL A 77 11.16 10.79 2.95
N TYR A 78 9.92 11.25 2.74
CA TYR A 78 9.57 12.66 2.88
C TYR A 78 9.73 13.14 4.33
N VAL A 79 9.32 12.33 5.30
CA VAL A 79 9.48 12.63 6.72
C VAL A 79 10.96 12.75 7.07
N VAL A 80 11.81 11.78 6.72
CA VAL A 80 13.24 11.78 7.08
C VAL A 80 14.01 12.94 6.45
N CYS A 81 13.79 13.23 5.16
CA CYS A 81 14.49 14.33 4.47
C CYS A 81 14.16 15.69 5.08
N ASN A 82 12.89 15.92 5.41
CA ASN A 82 12.44 17.21 5.88
C ASN A 82 12.58 17.38 7.40
N ALA A 83 12.55 16.28 8.16
CA ALA A 83 12.93 16.26 9.56
C ALA A 83 14.32 16.90 9.71
N ARG A 84 15.29 16.52 8.88
CA ARG A 84 16.64 17.12 8.92
C ARG A 84 16.65 18.64 8.70
N MET A 85 15.74 19.17 7.88
CA MET A 85 15.58 20.62 7.70
C MET A 85 15.00 21.28 8.95
N VAL A 86 14.01 20.66 9.59
CA VAL A 86 13.45 21.14 10.87
C VAL A 86 14.52 21.14 11.95
N PHE A 87 15.35 20.08 12.01
CA PHE A 87 16.44 19.98 12.96
C PHE A 87 17.42 21.14 12.83
N GLN A 88 17.85 21.42 11.59
CA GLN A 88 18.74 22.55 11.30
C GLN A 88 18.11 23.91 11.60
N ALA A 89 16.79 24.06 11.43
CA ALA A 89 16.10 25.30 11.76
C ALA A 89 15.91 25.52 13.27
N ALA A 90 15.82 24.42 14.04
CA ALA A 90 15.62 24.45 15.49
C ALA A 90 16.94 24.53 16.28
N ASP A 91 18.03 23.91 15.81
CA ASP A 91 19.37 23.97 16.41
C ASP A 91 20.05 25.33 16.14
N GLN A 92 19.52 26.39 16.76
CA GLN A 92 20.03 27.76 16.60
C GLN A 92 21.38 28.00 17.29
N ASN A 93 21.69 27.20 18.30
CA ASN A 93 22.93 27.29 19.07
C ASN A 93 24.04 26.37 18.52
N GLY A 94 23.74 25.52 17.53
CA GLY A 94 24.69 24.64 16.87
C GLY A 94 25.30 23.61 17.82
N ASN A 95 24.58 23.26 18.88
CA ASN A 95 25.07 22.33 19.89
C ASN A 95 24.72 20.88 19.54
N GLY A 96 23.99 20.65 18.45
CA GLY A 96 23.59 19.32 17.98
C GLY A 96 22.47 18.69 18.81
N THR A 97 21.75 19.48 19.61
CA THR A 97 20.63 19.02 20.45
C THR A 97 19.45 19.98 20.36
N ILE A 98 18.23 19.46 20.36
CA ILE A 98 17.01 20.27 20.33
C ILE A 98 16.27 20.13 21.64
N THR A 99 16.00 21.27 22.29
CA THR A 99 15.09 21.32 23.44
C THR A 99 13.65 21.60 23.00
N TRP A 100 12.68 21.25 23.84
CA TRP A 100 11.29 21.62 23.58
C TRP A 100 11.09 23.14 23.34
N PRO A 101 11.68 24.06 24.14
CA PRO A 101 11.65 25.50 23.86
C PRO A 101 12.22 25.90 22.50
N ASP A 102 13.25 25.20 22.02
CA ASP A 102 13.86 25.48 20.71
C ASP A 102 12.95 25.03 19.56
N LEU A 103 12.36 23.83 19.69
CA LEU A 103 11.35 23.35 18.74
C LEU A 103 10.09 24.23 18.76
N GLU A 104 9.60 24.65 19.93
CA GLU A 104 8.47 25.57 20.07
C GLU A 104 8.73 26.92 19.38
N ARG A 105 9.97 27.41 19.47
CA ARG A 105 10.40 28.61 18.74
C ARG A 105 10.49 28.36 17.23
N ALA A 106 10.98 27.19 16.83
CA ALA A 106 11.07 26.79 15.42
C ALA A 106 9.68 26.63 14.78
N LEU A 107 8.67 26.11 15.50
CA LEU A 107 7.28 25.98 15.03
C LEU A 107 6.61 27.34 14.72
N LYS A 108 7.16 28.44 15.22
CA LYS A 108 6.72 29.80 14.88
C LYS A 108 7.29 30.29 13.54
N HIS A 109 8.33 29.64 13.01
CA HIS A 109 8.84 29.93 11.67
C HIS A 109 7.92 29.34 10.60
N LYS A 110 7.68 30.13 9.56
CA LYS A 110 6.78 29.77 8.44
C LYS A 110 7.21 28.49 7.74
N ASP A 111 8.51 28.24 7.62
CA ASP A 111 9.06 27.09 6.90
C ASP A 111 8.81 25.77 7.66
N VAL A 112 9.00 25.79 8.99
CA VAL A 112 8.69 24.64 9.87
C VAL A 112 7.18 24.41 9.94
N ARG A 113 6.38 25.49 10.00
CA ARG A 113 4.92 25.39 9.96
C ARG A 113 4.39 24.79 8.67
N SER A 114 4.92 25.22 7.53
CA SER A 114 4.56 24.67 6.22
C SER A 114 4.94 23.20 6.08
N PHE A 115 5.99 22.75 6.78
CA PHE A 115 6.37 21.35 6.85
C PHE A 115 5.37 20.52 7.67
N PHE A 116 4.98 20.97 8.87
CA PHE A 116 3.97 20.27 9.68
C PHE A 116 2.63 20.16 8.95
N ASP A 117 2.21 21.24 8.27
CA ASP A 117 1.02 21.24 7.41
C ASP A 117 1.15 20.25 6.23
N ALA A 118 2.36 20.09 5.66
CA ALA A 118 2.60 19.17 4.55
C ALA A 118 2.66 17.69 4.96
N VAL A 119 3.02 17.40 6.21
CA VAL A 119 3.05 16.03 6.77
C VAL A 119 1.73 15.65 7.44
N ASP A 120 0.76 16.58 7.49
CA ASP A 120 -0.53 16.40 8.16
C ASP A 120 -0.37 16.11 9.66
N ILE A 121 0.60 16.77 10.30
CA ILE A 121 0.82 16.71 11.76
C ILE A 121 0.31 18.00 12.36
N ASP A 122 -0.64 17.88 13.28
CA ASP A 122 -1.20 19.02 13.98
C ASP A 122 -0.17 19.67 14.92
N PHE A 123 -0.23 21.00 15.06
CA PHE A 123 0.62 21.73 15.99
C PHE A 123 0.45 21.26 17.45
N SER A 124 -0.73 20.77 17.81
CA SER A 124 -1.00 20.17 19.12
C SER A 124 -0.28 18.84 19.32
N GLU A 125 0.05 18.14 18.24
CA GLU A 125 0.76 16.85 18.26
C GLU A 125 2.28 17.02 18.22
N ALA A 126 2.79 18.21 17.93
CA ALA A 126 4.23 18.49 17.90
C ALA A 126 4.92 18.16 19.24
N LYS A 127 4.21 18.33 20.38
CA LYS A 127 4.72 17.92 21.69
C LYS A 127 4.80 16.41 21.82
N ALA A 128 3.79 15.68 21.36
CA ALA A 128 3.80 14.23 21.35
C ALA A 128 4.88 13.68 20.41
N LEU A 129 5.13 14.33 19.27
CA LEU A 129 6.24 13.99 18.37
C LEU A 129 7.60 14.20 19.04
N PHE A 130 7.79 15.30 19.77
CA PHE A 130 9.00 15.54 20.54
C PHE A 130 9.23 14.44 21.58
N ASP A 131 8.19 14.11 22.35
CA ASP A 131 8.26 13.09 23.40
C ASP A 131 8.46 11.67 22.82
N LEU A 132 8.09 11.44 21.56
CA LEU A 132 8.31 10.17 20.85
C LEU A 132 9.76 10.04 20.34
N LEU A 133 10.35 11.14 19.88
CA LEU A 133 11.73 11.20 19.40
C LEU A 133 12.77 11.27 20.53
N ASP A 134 12.38 11.75 21.71
CA ASP A 134 13.19 11.72 22.94
C ASP A 134 13.22 10.30 23.54
N ILE A 135 13.96 9.41 22.89
CA ILE A 135 14.12 8.00 23.30
C ILE A 135 14.78 7.91 24.69
N GLY A 136 15.72 8.84 24.99
CA GLY A 136 16.40 8.94 26.28
C GLY A 136 15.52 9.49 27.42
N ASN A 137 14.40 10.15 27.09
CA ASN A 137 13.54 10.91 27.99
C ASN A 137 14.34 11.89 28.87
N ASP A 138 15.39 12.49 28.29
CA ASP A 138 16.28 13.43 28.98
C ASP A 138 15.89 14.90 28.75
N GLY A 139 14.87 15.13 27.91
CA GLY A 139 14.33 16.44 27.57
C GLY A 139 15.05 17.12 26.41
N PHE A 140 15.96 16.41 25.73
CA PHE A 140 16.71 16.87 24.57
C PHE A 140 16.65 15.80 23.48
N ILE A 141 16.61 16.22 22.21
CA ILE A 141 16.73 15.29 21.09
C ILE A 141 18.10 15.51 20.45
N GLY A 142 18.98 14.52 20.59
CA GLY A 142 20.27 14.50 19.91
C GLY A 142 20.14 14.22 18.41
N SER A 143 21.17 14.55 17.63
CA SER A 143 21.20 14.25 16.19
C SER A 143 21.02 12.76 15.88
N ASP A 144 21.53 11.87 16.73
CA ASP A 144 21.38 10.43 16.56
C ASP A 144 19.98 9.93 16.91
N GLU A 145 19.35 10.49 17.94
CA GLU A 145 17.95 10.16 18.30
C GLU A 145 16.99 10.65 17.23
N PHE A 146 17.28 11.82 16.65
CA PHE A 146 16.49 12.38 15.57
C PHE A 146 16.56 11.59 14.26
N ILE A 147 17.70 10.94 13.97
CA ILE A 147 17.88 10.13 12.75
C ILE A 147 17.33 8.70 12.95
N ASN A 148 17.34 8.19 14.18
CA ASN A 148 16.94 6.82 14.49
C ASN A 148 15.48 6.68 14.98
N GLY A 149 14.78 7.79 15.25
CA GLY A 149 13.36 7.84 15.61
C GLY A 149 12.45 8.12 14.42
#